data_AF-A0A6I7LZE7-F1
#
_entry.id   AF-A0A6I7LZE7-F1
#
_cell.length_a   1.000
_cell.length_b   1.000
_cell.length_c   1.000
_cell.angle_alpha   90.00
_cell.angle_beta   90.00
_cell.angle_gamma   90.00
#
_symmetry.space_group_name_H-M   'P 1'
#
loop_
_entity.id
_entity.type
_entity.pdbx_description
1 polymer ?
#
loop_
_entity_poly.entity_id
_entity_poly.type
_entity_poly.pdbx_seq_one_letter_code
_entity_poly.pdbx_strand_id
1 'polypeptide(L)'
;MIFSDPARRKRAELLRHIQHALAALLLILAGYDGLASAAHRSLILSVLQIIIGSILIAIVILEKLRRHEGNGAFPLIDTGAAAMLVVEGLNRALHGSHIIQYLYYLTGILTFVMGFYFPRISFRRHFRLDNISLYYRKNPFKTFQIEWKKIKSISYNGFDILIADNIDRKFDINLKKTYDNDDICRRLFEFASTRGLDADQLIIEKTPHLDHAEAADDLLPSSQ
;
A
#
# COMPACT_ATOMS: atom_id res chain seq x y z
N MET A 1 -14.60 11.14 -0.85
CA MET A 1 -14.79 9.68 -0.88
C MET A 1 -13.47 9.03 -1.29
N ILE A 2 -13.05 7.92 -0.67
CA ILE A 2 -11.71 7.34 -0.91
C ILE A 2 -11.88 5.97 -1.59
N PHE A 3 -11.41 5.83 -2.83
CA PHE A 3 -11.49 4.59 -3.61
C PHE A 3 -10.15 3.86 -3.65
N SER A 4 -10.15 2.56 -3.36
CA SER A 4 -8.96 1.71 -3.38
C SER A 4 -9.35 0.25 -3.58
N ASP A 5 -8.63 -0.47 -4.43
CA ASP A 5 -8.86 -1.89 -4.74
C ASP A 5 -8.85 -2.77 -3.46
N PRO A 6 -10.01 -3.32 -3.04
CA PRO A 6 -10.10 -4.11 -1.82
C PRO A 6 -9.43 -5.49 -1.95
N ALA A 7 -9.31 -6.05 -3.16
CA ALA A 7 -8.73 -7.37 -3.39
C ALA A 7 -7.20 -7.34 -3.29
N ARG A 8 -6.55 -6.33 -3.89
CA ARG A 8 -5.10 -6.12 -3.73
C ARG A 8 -4.72 -5.84 -2.28
N ARG A 9 -5.55 -5.11 -1.55
CA ARG A 9 -5.35 -4.86 -0.11
C ARG A 9 -5.34 -6.15 0.68
N LYS A 10 -6.37 -6.98 0.51
CA LYS A 10 -6.45 -8.28 1.20
C LYS A 10 -5.24 -9.16 0.90
N ARG A 11 -4.76 -9.18 -0.35
CA ARG A 11 -3.56 -9.95 -0.72
C ARG A 11 -2.28 -9.41 -0.07
N ALA A 12 -2.05 -8.09 -0.13
CA ALA A 12 -0.87 -7.49 0.47
C ALA A 12 -0.85 -7.63 2.00
N GLU A 13 -2.02 -7.49 2.63
CA GLU A 13 -2.20 -7.69 4.07
C GLU A 13 -1.95 -9.14 4.48
N LEU A 14 -2.46 -10.11 3.71
CA LEU A 14 -2.20 -11.52 3.90
C LEU A 14 -0.69 -11.85 3.79
N LEU A 15 -0.03 -11.36 2.75
CA LEU A 15 1.41 -11.58 2.55
C LEU A 15 2.22 -11.01 3.72
N ARG A 16 1.85 -9.83 4.22
CA ARG A 16 2.46 -9.23 5.40
C ARG A 16 2.29 -10.12 6.63
N HIS A 17 1.07 -10.59 6.91
CA HIS A 17 0.81 -11.50 8.04
C HIS A 17 1.61 -12.79 7.96
N ILE A 18 1.71 -13.39 6.76
CA ILE A 18 2.51 -14.60 6.54
C ILE A 18 4.00 -14.34 6.82
N GLN A 19 4.54 -13.21 6.32
CA GLN A 19 5.95 -12.85 6.53
C GLN A 19 6.27 -12.69 8.02
N HIS A 20 5.41 -12.02 8.80
CA HIS A 20 5.62 -11.85 10.24
C HIS A 20 5.44 -13.17 11.02
N ALA A 21 4.47 -13.99 10.66
CA ALA A 21 4.29 -15.31 11.28
C ALA A 21 5.52 -16.21 11.05
N LEU A 22 6.08 -16.19 9.83
CA LEU A 22 7.29 -16.93 9.50
C LEU A 22 8.50 -16.43 10.31
N ALA A 23 8.69 -15.10 10.40
CA ALA A 23 9.76 -14.51 11.19
C ALA A 23 9.64 -14.89 12.68
N ALA A 24 8.43 -14.80 13.25
CA ALA A 24 8.19 -15.17 14.64
C ALA A 24 8.45 -16.67 14.90
N LEU A 25 8.06 -17.54 13.96
CA LEU A 25 8.34 -18.97 14.04
C LEU A 25 9.85 -19.27 14.02
N LEU A 26 10.60 -18.63 13.11
CA LEU A 26 12.06 -18.76 13.05
C LEU A 26 12.73 -18.29 14.34
N LEU A 27 12.23 -17.22 14.97
CA LEU A 27 12.75 -16.73 16.25
C LEU A 27 12.53 -17.75 17.38
N ILE A 28 11.35 -18.37 17.44
CA ILE A 28 11.05 -19.42 18.44
C ILE A 28 11.98 -20.62 18.22
N LEU A 29 12.18 -21.05 16.97
CA LEU A 29 13.06 -22.17 16.64
C LEU A 29 14.52 -21.87 17.03
N ALA A 30 15.00 -20.64 16.76
CA ALA A 30 16.34 -20.22 17.18
C ALA A 30 16.49 -20.20 18.71
N GLY A 31 15.48 -19.73 19.44
CA GLY A 31 15.47 -19.78 20.90
C GLY A 31 15.43 -21.22 21.43
N TYR A 32 14.66 -22.10 20.80
CA TYR A 32 14.60 -23.52 21.17
C TYR A 32 15.93 -24.23 20.94
N ASP A 33 16.59 -24.01 19.80
CA ASP A 33 17.92 -24.56 19.50
C ASP A 33 18.97 -24.04 20.50
N GLY A 34 18.88 -22.77 20.90
CA GLY A 34 19.72 -22.18 21.96
C GLY A 34 19.47 -22.76 23.36
N LEU A 35 18.28 -23.28 23.66
CA LEU A 35 18.01 -24.03 24.89
C LEU A 35 18.51 -25.48 24.81
N ALA A 36 18.40 -26.11 23.63
CA ALA A 36 18.78 -27.50 23.40
C ALA A 36 20.31 -27.68 23.34
N SER A 37 21.01 -26.71 22.76
CA SER A 37 22.46 -26.66 22.81
C SER A 37 22.88 -26.23 24.22
N ALA A 38 23.54 -27.11 24.98
CA ALA A 38 23.93 -26.91 26.39
C ALA A 38 24.94 -25.76 26.65
N ALA A 39 25.11 -24.84 25.70
CA ALA A 39 25.87 -23.62 25.84
C ALA A 39 25.16 -22.64 26.79
N HIS A 40 25.45 -22.79 28.09
CA HIS A 40 24.87 -22.01 29.20
C HIS A 40 24.98 -20.47 29.08
N ARG A 41 25.72 -19.94 28.10
CA ARG A 41 26.04 -18.51 28.02
C ARG A 41 24.88 -17.60 27.63
N SER A 42 23.71 -18.10 27.21
CA SER A 42 22.59 -17.20 26.93
C SER A 42 21.19 -17.75 27.18
N LEU A 43 20.99 -18.57 28.23
CA LEU A 43 19.65 -19.08 28.61
C LEU A 43 18.57 -17.98 28.64
N ILE A 44 18.90 -16.82 29.22
CA ILE A 44 18.00 -15.64 29.30
C ILE A 44 17.55 -15.19 27.91
N LEU A 45 18.47 -15.20 26.94
CA LEU A 45 18.24 -14.69 25.60
C LEU A 45 17.42 -15.66 24.77
N SER A 46 17.69 -16.95 24.87
CA SER A 46 16.90 -18.02 24.26
C SER A 46 15.45 -18.01 24.77
N VAL A 47 15.25 -17.84 26.08
CA VAL A 47 13.92 -17.67 26.68
C VAL A 47 13.23 -16.41 26.13
N LEU A 48 13.96 -15.30 26.04
CA LEU A 48 13.41 -14.02 25.57
C LEU A 48 13.02 -14.08 24.08
N GLN A 49 13.79 -14.79 23.25
CA GLN A 49 13.44 -15.07 21.84
C GLN A 49 12.15 -15.87 21.71
N ILE A 50 11.98 -16.93 22.52
CA ILE A 50 10.75 -17.72 22.53
C ILE A 50 9.57 -16.85 22.97
N ILE A 51 9.70 -16.10 24.07
CA ILE A 51 8.64 -15.22 24.58
C ILE A 51 8.22 -14.20 23.51
N ILE A 52 9.17 -13.51 22.87
CA ILE A 52 8.85 -12.50 21.86
C ILE A 52 8.22 -13.12 20.61
N GLY A 53 8.75 -14.25 20.15
CA GLY A 53 8.18 -14.96 19.01
C GLY A 53 6.75 -15.43 19.31
N SER A 54 6.49 -15.94 20.52
CA SER A 54 5.14 -16.32 20.96
C SER A 54 4.21 -15.11 21.04
N ILE A 55 4.66 -13.98 21.58
CA ILE A 55 3.89 -12.73 21.63
C ILE A 55 3.53 -12.27 20.21
N LEU A 56 4.48 -12.33 19.27
CA LEU A 56 4.26 -11.97 17.88
C LEU A 56 3.18 -12.85 17.21
N ILE A 57 3.26 -14.17 17.39
CA ILE A 57 2.24 -15.10 16.88
C ILE A 57 0.88 -14.80 17.52
N ALA A 58 0.84 -14.59 18.83
CA ALA A 58 -0.39 -14.24 19.54
C ALA A 58 -1.00 -12.94 18.98
N ILE A 59 -0.19 -11.92 18.72
CA ILE A 59 -0.63 -10.66 18.11
C ILE A 59 -1.22 -10.90 16.71
N VAL A 60 -0.56 -11.67 15.84
CA VAL A 60 -1.09 -11.98 14.50
C VAL A 60 -2.42 -12.71 14.57
N ILE A 61 -2.57 -13.66 15.51
CA ILE A 61 -3.83 -14.37 15.74
C ILE A 61 -4.90 -13.41 16.26
N LEU A 62 -4.59 -12.58 17.26
CA LEU A 62 -5.51 -11.60 17.82
C LEU A 62 -5.94 -10.56 16.79
N GLU A 63 -5.06 -10.11 15.90
CA GLU A 63 -5.37 -9.18 14.81
C GLU A 63 -6.29 -9.85 13.77
N LYS A 64 -6.07 -11.13 13.45
CA LYS A 64 -6.97 -11.92 12.59
C LYS A 64 -8.34 -12.17 13.22
N LEU A 65 -8.40 -12.33 14.55
CA LEU A 65 -9.63 -12.53 15.30
C LEU A 65 -10.40 -11.23 15.54
N ARG A 66 -9.71 -10.08 15.65
CA ARG A 66 -10.30 -8.74 15.65
C ARG A 66 -10.86 -8.42 14.27
N ARG A 67 -12.06 -8.93 13.99
CA ARG A 67 -12.84 -8.60 12.81
C ARG A 67 -13.17 -7.11 12.82
N HIS A 68 -12.56 -6.35 11.92
CA HIS A 68 -13.17 -5.20 11.23
C HIS A 68 -14.05 -4.22 12.06
N GLU A 69 -13.59 -3.75 13.23
CA GLU A 69 -14.18 -2.56 13.83
C GLU A 69 -13.30 -1.35 13.48
N GLY A 70 -13.93 -0.38 12.81
CA GLY A 70 -13.27 0.62 12.00
C GLY A 70 -12.30 1.55 12.74
N ASN A 71 -11.37 2.07 11.95
CA ASN A 71 -10.47 3.19 12.23
C ASN A 71 -9.36 2.96 13.28
N GLY A 72 -8.15 2.73 12.77
CA GLY A 72 -6.93 3.11 13.48
C GLY A 72 -6.45 2.14 14.55
N ALA A 73 -6.58 0.83 14.33
CA ALA A 73 -5.87 -0.12 15.17
C ALA A 73 -4.35 0.16 15.12
N PHE A 74 -3.75 0.34 16.29
CA PHE A 74 -2.31 0.47 16.45
C PHE A 74 -1.65 -0.76 15.80
N PRO A 75 -0.64 -0.60 14.93
CA PRO A 75 -0.03 -1.72 14.22
C PRO A 75 0.80 -2.57 15.18
N LEU A 76 0.11 -3.45 15.92
CA LEU A 76 0.68 -4.32 16.95
C LEU A 76 1.71 -5.27 16.33
N ILE A 77 1.44 -5.77 15.12
CA ILE A 77 2.37 -6.63 14.37
C ILE A 77 3.69 -5.92 14.09
N ASP A 78 3.63 -4.68 13.58
CA ASP A 78 4.85 -3.95 13.23
C ASP A 78 5.64 -3.55 14.51
N THR A 79 4.94 -3.29 15.62
CA THR A 79 5.54 -3.03 16.93
C THR A 79 6.27 -4.26 17.49
N GLY A 80 5.68 -5.45 17.37
CA GLY A 80 6.33 -6.70 17.77
C GLY A 80 7.54 -7.04 16.89
N ALA A 81 7.46 -6.78 15.58
CA ALA A 81 8.56 -7.03 14.65
C ALA A 81 9.78 -6.15 14.97
N ALA A 82 9.54 -4.88 15.34
CA ALA A 82 10.58 -4.00 15.83
C ALA A 82 11.24 -4.50 17.12
N ALA A 83 10.44 -4.94 18.10
CA ALA A 83 10.96 -5.49 19.36
C ALA A 83 11.84 -6.72 19.11
N MET A 84 11.45 -7.60 18.18
CA MET A 84 12.24 -8.75 17.76
C MET A 84 13.61 -8.34 17.17
N LEU A 85 13.63 -7.38 16.25
CA LEU A 85 14.89 -6.93 15.63
C LEU A 85 15.83 -6.26 16.64
N VAL A 86 15.30 -5.53 17.63
CA VAL A 86 16.10 -4.97 18.74
C VAL A 86 16.76 -6.09 19.55
N VAL A 87 16.02 -7.16 19.87
CA VAL A 87 16.54 -8.31 20.62
C VAL A 87 17.56 -9.10 19.83
N GLU A 88 17.36 -9.28 18.53
CA GLU A 88 18.35 -9.93 17.68
C GLU A 88 19.63 -9.08 17.55
N GLY A 89 19.50 -7.76 17.46
CA GLY A 89 20.63 -6.83 17.52
C GLY A 89 21.42 -6.93 18.83
N LEU A 90 20.72 -6.97 19.97
CA LEU A 90 21.31 -7.18 21.30
C LEU A 90 22.00 -8.56 21.42
N ASN A 91 21.40 -9.62 20.89
CA ASN A 91 22.03 -10.94 20.86
C ASN A 91 23.35 -10.91 20.09
N ARG A 92 23.32 -10.35 18.88
CA ARG A 92 24.52 -10.25 18.06
C ARG A 92 25.58 -9.40 18.75
N ALA A 93 25.19 -8.34 19.48
CA ALA A 93 26.07 -7.45 20.23
C ALA A 93 26.97 -8.21 21.20
N LEU A 94 26.39 -9.17 21.91
CA LEU A 94 27.08 -10.02 22.89
C LEU A 94 28.07 -11.00 22.25
N HIS A 95 27.95 -11.28 20.94
CA HIS A 95 28.76 -12.27 20.20
C HIS A 95 29.85 -11.64 19.31
N GLY A 96 30.15 -10.34 19.45
CA GLY A 96 31.40 -9.72 18.95
C GLY A 96 31.48 -9.34 17.46
N SER A 97 30.41 -9.48 16.67
CA SER A 97 30.38 -9.03 15.27
C SER A 97 29.99 -7.54 15.13
N HIS A 98 30.95 -6.63 15.33
CA HIS A 98 30.67 -5.19 15.47
C HIS A 98 29.85 -4.55 14.33
N ILE A 99 30.14 -4.83 13.05
CA ILE A 99 29.44 -4.16 11.92
C ILE A 99 28.04 -4.73 11.67
N ILE A 100 27.87 -6.05 11.78
CA ILE A 100 26.59 -6.71 11.48
C ILE A 100 25.55 -6.31 12.53
N GLN A 101 25.95 -6.12 13.78
CA GLN A 101 25.07 -5.70 14.88
C GLN A 101 24.36 -4.37 14.62
N TYR A 102 25.10 -3.34 14.19
CA TYR A 102 24.51 -2.02 13.92
C TYR A 102 23.53 -2.06 12.75
N LEU A 103 23.79 -2.91 11.74
CA LEU A 103 22.86 -3.11 10.63
C LEU A 103 21.54 -3.74 11.09
N TYR A 104 21.57 -4.75 11.97
CA TYR A 104 20.36 -5.37 12.52
C TYR A 104 19.58 -4.41 13.44
N TYR A 105 20.30 -3.61 14.23
CA TYR A 105 19.66 -2.59 15.06
C TYR A 105 19.01 -1.49 14.21
N LEU A 106 19.71 -1.02 13.16
CA LEU A 106 19.21 -0.02 12.23
C LEU A 106 17.99 -0.55 11.46
N THR A 107 18.02 -1.79 10.96
CA THR A 107 16.84 -2.39 10.31
C THR A 107 15.69 -2.55 11.28
N GLY A 108 15.94 -2.84 12.56
CA GLY A 108 14.93 -2.82 13.63
C GLY A 108 14.25 -1.47 13.78
N ILE A 109 15.05 -0.41 13.93
CA ILE A 109 14.53 0.96 14.01
C ILE A 109 13.78 1.34 12.73
N LEU A 110 14.34 1.05 11.55
CA LEU A 110 13.71 1.38 10.28
C LEU A 110 12.38 0.64 10.11
N THR A 111 12.32 -0.63 10.51
CA THR A 111 11.10 -1.44 10.48
C THR A 111 10.08 -0.91 11.46
N PHE A 112 10.49 -0.47 12.66
CA PHE A 112 9.60 0.20 13.62
C PHE A 112 9.02 1.50 13.07
N VAL A 113 9.89 2.36 12.54
CA VAL A 113 9.52 3.65 11.96
C VAL A 113 8.60 3.44 10.77
N MET A 114 8.93 2.51 9.86
CA MET A 114 8.04 2.14 8.75
C MET A 114 6.73 1.55 9.27
N GLY A 115 6.74 0.66 10.24
CA GLY A 115 5.54 0.12 10.87
C GLY A 115 4.59 1.19 11.41
N PHE A 116 5.16 2.21 12.05
CA PHE A 116 4.39 3.29 12.65
C PHE A 116 3.91 4.34 11.62
N TYR A 117 4.78 4.68 10.66
CA TYR A 117 4.53 5.75 9.70
C TYR A 117 3.91 5.26 8.38
N PHE A 118 4.20 4.06 7.90
CA PHE A 118 3.72 3.56 6.61
C PHE A 118 2.20 3.35 6.56
N PRO A 119 1.51 2.88 7.63
CA PRO A 119 0.04 2.90 7.68
C PRO A 119 -0.54 4.32 7.66
N ARG A 120 0.20 5.31 8.21
CA ARG A 120 -0.19 6.73 8.24
C ARG A 120 0.12 7.45 6.92
N ILE A 121 1.19 7.07 6.24
CA ILE A 121 1.55 7.51 4.90
C ILE A 121 0.66 6.75 3.93
N SER A 122 -0.57 7.23 3.81
CA SER A 122 -1.48 6.81 2.77
C SER A 122 -0.86 7.13 1.40
N PHE A 123 -0.16 6.16 0.79
CA PHE A 123 0.19 6.14 -0.64
C PHE A 123 -1.04 6.06 -1.56
N ARG A 124 -2.24 6.22 -0.99
CA ARG A 124 -3.50 6.19 -1.71
C ARG A 124 -3.55 7.37 -2.66
N ARG A 125 -3.94 7.06 -3.90
CA ARG A 125 -4.47 8.08 -4.79
C ARG A 125 -5.72 8.65 -4.13
N HIS A 126 -5.75 9.95 -3.93
CA HIS A 126 -6.88 10.61 -3.29
C HIS A 126 -7.51 11.54 -4.30
N PHE A 127 -8.78 11.29 -4.58
CA PHE A 127 -9.60 12.12 -5.45
C PHE A 127 -10.66 12.79 -4.57
N ARG A 128 -10.62 14.11 -4.50
CA ARG A 128 -11.57 14.91 -3.73
C ARG A 128 -12.15 15.98 -4.63
N LEU A 129 -13.47 15.95 -4.74
CA LEU A 129 -14.28 16.97 -5.38
C LEU A 129 -14.71 17.94 -4.28
N ASP A 130 -14.09 19.11 -4.22
CA ASP A 130 -14.53 20.19 -3.33
C ASP A 130 -15.36 21.20 -4.12
N ASN A 131 -16.12 22.04 -3.43
CA ASN A 131 -16.95 23.07 -4.06
C ASN A 131 -16.14 24.12 -4.85
N ILE A 132 -14.86 24.27 -4.54
CA ILE A 132 -13.98 25.31 -5.09
C ILE A 132 -12.97 24.71 -6.08
N SER A 133 -12.43 23.54 -5.75
CA SER A 133 -11.36 22.92 -6.52
C SER A 133 -11.50 21.42 -6.64
N LEU A 134 -10.98 20.90 -7.75
CA LEU A 134 -10.67 19.50 -7.93
C LEU A 134 -9.28 19.21 -7.33
N TYR A 135 -9.21 18.31 -6.35
CA TYR A 135 -7.96 17.85 -5.74
C TYR A 135 -7.69 16.40 -6.12
N TYR A 136 -6.52 16.15 -6.70
CA TYR A 136 -6.02 14.82 -7.01
C TYR A 136 -4.61 14.63 -6.48
N ARG A 137 -4.40 13.62 -5.64
CA ARG A 137 -3.07 13.21 -5.17
C ARG A 137 -2.64 11.96 -5.92
N LYS A 138 -1.61 12.04 -6.77
CA LYS A 138 -1.07 10.88 -7.51
C LYS A 138 -0.22 10.00 -6.61
N ASN A 139 0.59 10.62 -5.75
CA ASN A 139 1.47 9.97 -4.79
C ASN A 139 1.71 10.94 -3.59
N PRO A 140 2.39 10.52 -2.51
CA PRO A 140 2.52 11.38 -1.33
C PRO A 140 3.25 12.72 -1.58
N PHE A 141 4.05 12.81 -2.64
CA PHE A 141 4.87 13.98 -2.99
C PHE A 141 4.33 14.79 -4.16
N LYS A 142 3.36 14.26 -4.92
CA LYS A 142 2.78 14.87 -6.11
C LYS A 142 1.29 15.04 -5.92
N THR A 143 0.91 16.27 -5.58
CA THR A 143 -0.47 16.73 -5.43
C THR A 143 -0.81 17.68 -6.55
N PHE A 144 -2.02 17.52 -7.08
CA PHE A 144 -2.62 18.38 -8.09
C PHE A 144 -3.88 18.99 -7.48
N GLN A 145 -4.03 20.30 -7.63
CA GLN A 145 -5.22 21.03 -7.24
C GLN A 145 -5.50 22.08 -8.31
N ILE A 146 -6.72 22.07 -8.84
CA ILE A 146 -7.18 23.04 -9.84
C ILE A 146 -8.56 23.56 -9.45
N GLU A 147 -8.75 24.87 -9.51
CA GLU A 147 -10.06 25.48 -9.26
C GLU A 147 -11.01 25.20 -10.43
N TRP A 148 -12.30 24.98 -10.16
CA TRP A 148 -13.29 24.69 -11.21
C TRP A 148 -13.34 25.79 -12.27
N LYS A 149 -13.18 27.06 -11.88
CA LYS A 149 -13.20 28.21 -12.79
C LYS A 149 -12.04 28.23 -13.81
N LYS A 150 -10.97 27.47 -13.53
CA LYS A 150 -9.79 27.37 -14.39
C LYS A 150 -9.89 26.18 -15.35
N ILE A 151 -10.83 25.27 -15.14
CA ILE A 151 -11.00 24.10 -16.00
C ILE A 151 -11.72 24.53 -17.28
N LYS A 152 -11.09 24.29 -18.42
CA LYS A 152 -11.61 24.57 -19.76
C LYS A 152 -12.34 23.37 -20.34
N SER A 153 -11.77 22.18 -20.18
CA SER A 153 -12.38 20.94 -20.66
C SER A 153 -11.93 19.73 -19.85
N ILE A 154 -12.80 18.72 -19.81
CA ILE A 154 -12.53 17.43 -19.19
C ILE A 154 -12.83 16.37 -20.25
N SER A 155 -11.81 15.60 -20.63
CA SER A 155 -11.95 14.44 -21.51
C SER A 155 -11.73 13.16 -20.70
N TYR A 156 -12.59 12.18 -20.92
CA TYR A 156 -12.48 10.84 -20.35
C TYR A 156 -12.24 9.81 -21.45
N ASN A 157 -11.14 9.08 -21.31
CA ASN A 157 -10.71 8.00 -22.18
C ASN A 157 -10.55 6.71 -21.35
N GLY A 158 -11.66 6.15 -20.87
CA GLY A 158 -11.75 4.89 -20.13
C GLY A 158 -10.97 4.83 -18.81
N PHE A 159 -9.64 4.79 -18.87
CA PHE A 159 -8.79 4.84 -17.68
C PHE A 159 -8.11 6.18 -17.48
N ASP A 160 -8.07 7.08 -18.47
CA ASP A 160 -7.36 8.34 -18.36
C ASP A 160 -8.34 9.51 -18.42
N ILE A 161 -8.25 10.42 -17.46
CA ILE A 161 -8.98 11.68 -17.47
C ILE A 161 -7.97 12.79 -17.80
N LEU A 162 -8.20 13.47 -18.91
CA LEU A 162 -7.42 14.62 -19.36
C LEU A 162 -8.16 15.90 -19.01
N ILE A 163 -7.54 16.74 -18.20
CA ILE A 163 -8.09 18.04 -17.80
C ILE A 163 -7.26 19.14 -18.44
N ALA A 164 -7.89 19.99 -19.23
CA ALA A 164 -7.26 21.19 -19.78
C ALA A 164 -7.64 22.42 -18.95
N ASP A 165 -6.65 23.21 -18.59
CA ASP A 165 -6.82 24.54 -17.98
C ASP A 165 -7.10 25.59 -19.09
N ASN A 166 -7.58 26.77 -18.71
CA ASN A 166 -7.77 27.93 -19.61
C ASN A 166 -6.47 28.38 -20.30
N ILE A 167 -5.31 28.03 -19.74
CA ILE A 167 -3.97 28.28 -20.28
C ILE A 167 -3.45 27.06 -21.09
N ASP A 168 -4.34 26.16 -21.53
CA ASP A 168 -4.06 24.94 -22.28
C ASP A 168 -3.05 23.97 -21.60
N ARG A 169 -2.85 24.11 -20.29
CA ARG A 169 -2.08 23.13 -19.49
C ARG A 169 -2.92 21.85 -19.37
N LYS A 170 -2.33 20.72 -19.78
CA LYS A 170 -2.97 19.41 -19.72
C LYS A 170 -2.53 18.63 -18.48
N PHE A 171 -3.50 18.10 -17.77
CA PHE A 171 -3.29 17.25 -16.60
C PHE A 171 -3.89 15.87 -16.86
N ASP A 172 -3.03 14.86 -16.80
CA ASP A 172 -3.42 13.46 -16.98
C ASP A 172 -3.62 12.77 -15.62
N ILE A 173 -4.84 12.29 -15.41
CA ILE A 173 -5.27 11.53 -14.26
C ILE A 173 -5.58 10.10 -14.70
N ASN A 174 -4.60 9.23 -14.49
CA ASN A 174 -4.77 7.80 -14.71
C ASN A 174 -5.54 7.12 -13.55
N LEU A 175 -6.69 6.55 -13.88
CA LEU A 175 -7.61 5.78 -13.05
C LEU A 175 -7.42 4.25 -13.14
N LYS A 176 -6.44 3.72 -13.90
CA LYS A 176 -6.22 2.25 -14.05
C LYS A 176 -6.11 1.47 -12.73
N LYS A 177 -5.72 2.14 -11.64
CA LYS A 177 -5.56 1.53 -10.31
C LYS A 177 -6.67 1.90 -9.32
N THR A 178 -7.68 2.62 -9.77
CA THR A 178 -8.83 3.02 -8.95
C THR A 178 -9.95 2.00 -9.12
N TYR A 179 -10.65 1.72 -8.02
CA TYR A 179 -11.83 0.86 -8.05
C TYR A 179 -13.01 1.74 -8.41
N ASP A 180 -13.81 1.30 -9.39
CA ASP A 180 -15.01 1.99 -9.87
C ASP A 180 -14.75 3.29 -10.64
N ASN A 181 -14.04 3.16 -11.78
CA ASN A 181 -13.71 4.30 -12.64
C ASN A 181 -14.95 4.96 -13.21
N ASP A 182 -15.98 4.17 -13.51
CA ASP A 182 -17.24 4.65 -14.07
C ASP A 182 -18.03 5.47 -13.04
N ASP A 183 -18.08 5.06 -11.76
CA ASP A 183 -18.70 5.89 -10.70
C ASP A 183 -17.93 7.18 -10.45
N ILE A 184 -16.59 7.13 -10.45
CA ILE A 184 -15.76 8.35 -10.30
C ILE A 184 -15.98 9.29 -11.47
N CYS A 185 -16.00 8.76 -12.69
CA CYS A 185 -16.26 9.52 -13.90
C CYS A 185 -17.67 10.13 -13.84
N ARG A 186 -18.71 9.32 -13.62
CA ARG A 186 -20.10 9.80 -13.48
C ARG A 186 -20.22 10.95 -12.48
N ARG A 187 -19.65 10.80 -11.28
CA ARG A 187 -19.70 11.86 -10.25
C ARG A 187 -18.88 13.08 -10.62
N LEU A 188 -17.73 12.91 -11.27
CA LEU A 188 -16.92 14.03 -11.75
C LEU A 188 -17.71 14.85 -12.78
N PHE A 189 -18.37 14.19 -13.74
CA PHE A 189 -19.16 14.85 -14.78
C PHE A 189 -20.42 15.52 -14.21
N GLU A 190 -21.11 14.88 -13.26
CA GLU A 190 -22.24 15.47 -12.53
C GLU A 190 -21.81 16.71 -11.71
N PHE A 191 -20.65 16.64 -11.07
CA PHE A 191 -20.12 17.77 -10.31
C PHE A 191 -19.59 18.89 -11.21
N ALA A 192 -19.09 18.56 -12.41
CA ALA A 192 -18.66 19.53 -13.41
C ALA A 192 -19.85 20.29 -14.02
N SER A 193 -20.92 19.57 -14.39
CA SER A 193 -22.12 20.19 -14.98
C SER A 193 -22.81 21.15 -14.01
N THR A 194 -22.90 20.78 -12.73
CA THR A 194 -23.44 21.67 -11.67
C THR A 194 -22.59 22.93 -11.43
N ARG A 195 -21.36 22.98 -11.96
CA ARG A 195 -20.44 24.13 -11.85
C ARG A 195 -20.39 25.00 -13.10
N GLY A 196 -21.21 24.71 -14.10
CA GLY A 196 -21.30 25.50 -15.33
C GLY A 196 -20.25 25.14 -16.38
N LEU A 197 -19.69 23.93 -16.34
CA LEU A 197 -19.03 23.35 -17.51
C LEU A 197 -20.11 22.88 -18.48
N ASP A 198 -20.08 23.43 -19.70
CA ASP A 198 -21.04 23.10 -20.75
C ASP A 198 -20.80 21.67 -21.29
N ALA A 199 -21.84 21.09 -21.89
CA ALA A 199 -21.78 19.69 -22.36
C ALA A 199 -20.74 19.46 -23.47
N ASP A 200 -20.41 20.48 -24.25
CA ASP A 200 -19.38 20.47 -25.29
C ASP A 200 -17.94 20.44 -24.71
N GLN A 201 -17.77 20.91 -23.47
CA GLN A 201 -16.51 20.86 -22.72
C GLN A 201 -16.30 19.52 -22.01
N LEU A 202 -17.34 18.68 -21.97
CA LEU A 202 -17.36 17.36 -21.35
C LEU A 202 -17.29 16.27 -22.42
N ILE A 203 -16.07 15.91 -22.81
CA ILE A 203 -15.85 14.95 -23.90
C ILE A 203 -15.73 13.55 -23.33
N ILE A 204 -16.69 12.69 -23.62
CA ILE A 204 -16.56 11.25 -23.37
C ILE A 204 -16.06 10.62 -24.66
N GLU A 205 -14.73 10.56 -24.80
CA GLU A 205 -14.12 9.74 -25.82
C GLU A 205 -14.28 8.29 -25.39
N LYS A 206 -15.38 7.68 -25.85
CA LYS A 206 -15.55 6.24 -25.78
C LYS A 206 -14.59 5.64 -26.78
N THR A 207 -13.30 5.61 -26.43
CA THR A 207 -12.30 4.87 -27.18
C THR A 207 -12.85 3.46 -27.28
N PRO A 208 -13.13 2.95 -28.50
CA PRO A 208 -13.51 1.56 -28.64
C PRO A 208 -12.41 0.80 -27.93
N HIS A 209 -12.79 0.05 -26.90
CA HIS A 209 -11.88 -0.84 -26.21
C HIS A 209 -11.41 -1.77 -27.32
N LEU A 210 -10.26 -1.46 -27.92
CA LEU A 210 -9.66 -2.29 -28.94
C LEU A 210 -9.39 -3.59 -28.19
N ASP A 211 -10.26 -4.57 -28.42
CA ASP A 211 -10.06 -5.95 -28.05
C ASP A 211 -8.83 -6.43 -28.82
N HIS A 212 -7.65 -5.99 -28.35
CA HIS A 212 -6.34 -6.40 -28.86
C HIS A 212 -6.05 -7.89 -28.55
N ALA A 213 -7.09 -8.67 -28.26
CA ALA A 213 -7.00 -10.12 -28.07
C ALA A 213 -7.41 -10.90 -29.33
N GLU A 214 -8.12 -10.33 -30.31
CA GLU A 214 -8.62 -11.10 -31.47
C GLU A 214 -7.79 -10.98 -32.76
N ALA A 215 -6.83 -10.05 -32.84
CA ALA A 215 -6.02 -9.87 -34.07
C ALA A 215 -4.73 -10.70 -34.13
N ALA A 216 -4.51 -11.64 -33.20
CA ALA A 216 -3.30 -12.47 -33.16
C ALA A 216 -3.48 -13.90 -33.70
N ASP A 217 -4.71 -14.36 -33.98
CA ASP A 217 -4.96 -15.74 -34.44
C ASP A 217 -5.00 -15.90 -35.97
N ASP A 218 -5.09 -14.81 -36.74
CA ASP A 218 -5.20 -14.85 -38.22
C ASP A 218 -3.85 -14.80 -38.97
N LEU A 219 -2.71 -14.94 -38.28
CA LEU A 219 -1.37 -14.93 -38.88
C LEU A 219 -0.60 -16.26 -38.75
N LEU A 220 -1.29 -17.39 -38.58
CA LEU A 220 -0.67 -18.69 -38.84
C LEU A 220 -0.72 -19.01 -40.34
N PRO A 221 0.42 -19.04 -41.06
CA PRO A 221 0.44 -19.49 -42.44
C PRO A 221 0.06 -20.97 -42.48
N SER A 222 -0.94 -21.30 -43.27
CA SER A 222 -1.26 -22.67 -43.67
C SER A 222 -0.04 -23.28 -44.36
N SER A 223 0.70 -24.12 -43.65
CA SER A 223 1.75 -24.95 -44.25
C SER A 223 1.11 -25.98 -45.17
N GLN A 224 1.40 -25.86 -46.47
CA GLN A 224 1.25 -26.92 -47.46
C GLN A 224 2.39 -27.93 -47.35
#